data_AF-A0A7J7MU54-F1
#
_entry.id   AF-A0A7J7MU54-F1
#
_cell.length_a   1.000
_cell.length_b   1.000
_cell.length_c   1.000
_cell.angle_alpha   90.00
_cell.angle_beta   90.00
_cell.angle_gamma   90.00
#
_symmetry.space_group_name_H-M   'P 1'
#
loop_
_entity.id
_entity.type
_entity.pdbx_description
1 polymer ?
#
loop_
_entity_poly.entity_id
_entity_poly.type
_entity_poly.pdbx_seq_one_letter_code
_entity_poly.pdbx_strand_id
1 'polypeptide(L)'
;MFPCSVVCVGSEWHRFPSSFFVPDYVSEVCWINDGFRGLLPLPFNSTLGGTAGAPHYFNSKNKASDVQYLRDLEACDFLVELQLQRPYPSRGSDLPTWEVVAALPYLDS
;
A
#
# COMPACT_ATOMS: atom_id res chain seq x y z
N MET A 1 2.15 -8.41 23.85
CA MET A 1 2.32 -8.90 22.47
C MET A 1 1.44 -8.02 21.62
N PHE A 2 2.04 -7.05 20.91
CA PHE A 2 1.28 -6.21 20.00
C PHE A 2 0.71 -7.09 18.89
N PRO A 3 -0.57 -6.95 18.51
CA PRO A 3 -1.07 -7.60 17.31
C PRO A 3 -0.21 -7.15 16.13
N CYS A 4 0.23 -8.10 15.32
CA CYS A 4 0.86 -7.85 14.03
C CYS A 4 -0.06 -6.94 13.20
N SER A 5 0.39 -5.73 12.85
CA SER A 5 -0.46 -4.75 12.14
C SER A 5 -0.29 -4.84 10.62
N VAL A 6 -1.35 -4.56 9.88
CA VAL A 6 -1.37 -4.43 8.42
C VAL A 6 -1.42 -2.97 8.03
N VAL A 7 -0.42 -2.52 7.26
CA VAL A 7 -0.40 -1.18 6.66
C VAL A 7 -0.87 -1.28 5.21
N CYS A 8 -1.88 -0.52 4.85
CA CYS A 8 -2.42 -0.46 3.52
C CYS A 8 -2.05 0.86 2.82
N VAL A 9 -1.62 0.75 1.57
CA VAL A 9 -1.16 1.87 0.74
C VAL A 9 -1.63 1.67 -0.71
N GLY A 10 -2.04 2.75 -1.38
CA GLY A 10 -2.42 2.78 -2.80
C GLY A 10 -1.21 3.14 -3.67
N SER A 11 -1.40 3.95 -4.72
CA SER A 11 -0.34 4.36 -5.66
C SER A 11 0.63 5.39 -5.09
N GLU A 12 0.44 5.92 -3.88
CA GLU A 12 1.33 6.96 -3.35
C GLU A 12 2.72 6.45 -2.99
N TRP A 13 2.91 5.14 -2.81
CA TRP A 13 4.23 4.55 -2.51
C TRP A 13 5.32 5.00 -3.49
N HIS A 14 5.00 5.12 -4.78
CA HIS A 14 5.97 5.51 -5.81
C HIS A 14 6.06 7.03 -6.01
N ARG A 15 5.27 7.81 -5.27
CA ARG A 15 5.23 9.28 -5.34
C ARG A 15 6.10 9.91 -4.26
N PHE A 16 6.37 9.20 -3.17
CA PHE A 16 7.29 9.67 -2.15
C PHE A 16 8.73 9.63 -2.68
N PRO A 17 9.47 10.76 -2.62
CA PRO A 17 10.84 10.83 -3.15
C PRO A 17 11.89 10.18 -2.23
N SER A 18 11.47 9.70 -1.05
CA SER A 18 12.33 9.09 -0.03
C SER A 18 11.85 7.69 0.33
N SER A 19 12.71 6.92 0.98
CA SER A 19 12.37 5.61 1.53
C SER A 19 12.05 5.73 3.02
N PHE A 20 11.00 5.04 3.47
CA PHE A 20 10.62 4.95 4.88
C PHE A 20 10.81 3.53 5.37
N PHE A 21 11.28 3.37 6.60
CA PHE A 21 11.32 2.08 7.26
C PHE A 21 9.93 1.74 7.80
N VAL A 22 9.49 0.52 7.53
CA VAL A 22 8.28 -0.04 8.12
C VAL A 22 8.63 -0.52 9.53
N PRO A 23 7.91 -0.09 10.58
CA PRO A 23 8.20 -0.51 11.95
C PRO A 23 8.04 -2.02 12.16
N ASP A 24 8.83 -2.60 13.06
CA ASP A 24 8.86 -4.06 13.31
C ASP A 24 7.53 -4.67 13.77
N TYR A 25 6.59 -3.86 14.28
CA TYR A 25 5.26 -4.33 14.69
C TYR A 25 4.29 -4.49 13.51
N VAL A 26 4.63 -3.95 12.34
CA VAL A 26 3.86 -4.13 11.10
C VAL A 26 4.28 -5.45 10.47
N SER A 27 3.36 -6.39 10.36
CA SER A 27 3.64 -7.68 9.74
C SER A 27 3.61 -7.63 8.22
N GLU A 28 2.79 -6.76 7.65
CA GLU A 28 2.57 -6.74 6.21
C GLU A 28 2.24 -5.34 5.69
N VAL A 29 2.73 -5.05 4.49
CA VAL A 29 2.32 -3.90 3.70
C VAL A 29 1.48 -4.41 2.52
N CYS A 30 0.22 -4.01 2.48
CA CYS A 30 -0.76 -4.42 1.49
C CYS A 30 -1.13 -3.28 0.54
N TRP A 31 -1.55 -3.64 -0.67
CA TRP A 31 -1.86 -2.66 -1.71
C TRP A 31 -3.37 -2.50 -1.90
N ILE A 32 -3.87 -1.28 -1.92
CA ILE A 32 -5.27 -1.00 -2.26
C ILE A 32 -5.39 -0.59 -3.72
N ASN A 33 -6.50 -0.94 -4.36
CA ASN A 33 -6.73 -0.58 -5.76
C ASN A 33 -7.25 0.86 -5.87
N ASP A 34 -6.34 1.82 -6.04
CA ASP A 34 -6.65 3.25 -6.24
C ASP A 34 -6.56 3.70 -7.71
N GLY A 35 -6.41 2.74 -8.64
CA GLY A 35 -6.24 3.01 -10.06
C GLY A 35 -4.81 2.84 -10.58
N PHE A 36 -3.82 2.49 -9.75
CA PHE A 36 -2.52 2.04 -10.27
C PHE A 36 -2.69 0.86 -11.25
N ARG A 37 -1.90 0.82 -12.32
CA ARG A 37 -1.99 -0.22 -13.36
C ARG A 37 -0.65 -0.86 -13.71
N GLY A 38 0.38 -0.61 -12.90
CA GLY A 38 1.67 -1.31 -12.96
C GLY A 38 1.67 -2.58 -12.10
N LEU A 39 2.70 -3.43 -12.24
CA LEU A 39 2.96 -4.46 -11.23
C LEU A 39 3.41 -3.78 -9.93
N LEU A 40 2.90 -4.29 -8.81
CA LEU A 40 3.26 -3.81 -7.49
C LEU A 40 4.43 -4.62 -6.92
N PRO A 41 5.21 -4.05 -5.97
CA PRO A 41 6.15 -4.84 -5.19
C PRO A 41 5.45 -5.96 -4.40
N LEU A 42 6.16 -7.04 -4.09
CA LEU A 42 5.69 -8.09 -3.19
C LEU A 42 6.59 -8.17 -1.93
N PRO A 43 6.08 -8.73 -0.82
CA PRO A 43 6.89 -9.01 0.35
C PRO A 43 8.10 -9.88 -0.01
N PHE A 44 9.26 -9.56 0.57
CA PHE A 44 10.45 -10.38 0.42
C PHE A 44 10.22 -11.78 1.03
N ASN A 45 10.50 -12.82 0.26
CA ASN A 45 10.41 -14.20 0.74
C ASN A 45 11.60 -15.01 0.25
N SER A 46 12.52 -15.35 1.15
CA SER A 46 13.74 -16.12 0.83
C SER A 46 13.44 -17.53 0.35
N THR A 47 12.32 -18.14 0.77
CA THR A 47 11.93 -19.49 0.35
C THR A 47 11.41 -19.53 -1.08
N LEU A 48 10.96 -18.39 -1.61
CA LEU A 48 10.49 -18.23 -2.99
C LEU A 48 11.56 -17.64 -3.92
N GLY A 49 12.85 -17.74 -3.56
CA GLY A 49 13.96 -17.24 -4.37
C GLY A 49 14.34 -15.78 -4.09
N GLY A 50 13.83 -15.17 -3.02
CA GLY A 50 14.21 -13.83 -2.59
C GLY A 50 13.96 -12.78 -3.68
N THR A 51 14.99 -11.99 -4.00
CA THR A 51 14.91 -10.94 -5.03
C THR A 51 14.87 -11.46 -6.47
N ALA A 52 15.22 -12.73 -6.69
CA ALA A 52 15.14 -13.38 -8.00
C ALA A 52 13.79 -14.12 -8.21
N GLY A 53 12.99 -14.25 -7.14
CA GLY A 53 11.67 -14.88 -7.18
C GLY A 53 10.65 -14.03 -7.93
N ALA A 54 9.88 -14.66 -8.83
CA ALA A 54 8.79 -14.01 -9.53
C ALA A 54 7.54 -14.90 -9.50
N PRO A 55 6.43 -14.45 -8.89
CA PRO A 55 5.16 -15.17 -8.95
C PRO A 55 4.62 -15.30 -10.38
N HIS A 56 3.81 -16.32 -10.65
CA HIS A 56 3.25 -16.57 -12.00
C HIS A 56 2.43 -15.43 -12.58
N TYR A 57 1.91 -14.53 -11.75
CA TYR A 57 1.12 -13.38 -12.18
C TYR A 57 1.98 -12.17 -12.60
N PHE A 58 3.31 -12.22 -12.41
CA PHE A 58 4.22 -11.24 -12.97
C PHE A 58 4.32 -11.40 -14.48
N ASN A 59 4.44 -10.28 -15.18
CA ASN A 59 4.48 -10.25 -16.63
C ASN A 59 5.53 -9.25 -17.14
N SER A 60 6.05 -9.51 -18.33
CA SER A 60 7.10 -8.71 -18.98
C SER A 60 6.63 -7.35 -19.50
N LYS A 61 5.37 -6.98 -19.27
CA LYS A 61 4.78 -5.71 -19.72
C LYS A 61 4.51 -4.75 -18.57
N ASN A 62 4.93 -5.09 -17.35
CA ASN A 62 4.64 -4.34 -16.14
C ASN A 62 3.14 -4.01 -16.00
N LYS A 63 2.26 -4.93 -16.38
CA LYS A 63 0.81 -4.75 -16.25
C LYS A 63 0.35 -5.19 -14.88
N ALA A 64 -0.53 -4.41 -14.25
CA ALA A 64 -1.13 -4.78 -12.98
C ALA A 64 -1.72 -6.19 -13.01
N SER A 65 -1.67 -6.83 -11.85
CA SER A 65 -2.36 -8.08 -11.60
C SER A 65 -3.30 -7.90 -10.42
N ASP A 66 -4.57 -8.26 -10.60
CA ASP A 66 -5.61 -8.06 -9.60
C ASP A 66 -5.37 -8.85 -8.31
N VAL A 67 -4.53 -9.89 -8.36
CA VAL A 67 -4.16 -10.67 -7.17
C VAL A 67 -3.22 -9.92 -6.23
N GLN A 68 -2.63 -8.81 -6.67
CA GLN A 68 -1.76 -7.98 -5.82
C GLN A 68 -2.53 -6.98 -4.96
N TYR A 69 -3.79 -6.73 -5.28
CA TYR A 69 -4.61 -5.82 -4.50
C TYR A 69 -5.34 -6.56 -3.39
N LEU A 70 -5.34 -5.95 -2.20
CA LEU A 70 -6.18 -6.34 -1.09
C LEU A 70 -7.65 -6.20 -1.49
N ARG A 71 -8.43 -7.24 -1.19
CA ARG A 71 -9.86 -7.28 -1.52
C ARG A 71 -10.74 -6.67 -0.43
N ASP A 72 -10.30 -6.77 0.81
CA ASP A 72 -11.03 -6.36 1.99
C ASP A 72 -10.26 -5.26 2.72
N LEU A 73 -10.81 -4.05 2.74
CA LEU A 73 -10.20 -2.91 3.41
C LEU A 73 -10.29 -3.01 4.95
N GLU A 74 -11.21 -3.83 5.48
CA GLU A 74 -11.32 -4.04 6.93
C GLU A 74 -10.13 -4.84 7.50
N ALA A 75 -9.34 -5.48 6.63
CA ALA A 75 -8.10 -6.14 7.01
C ALA A 75 -6.94 -5.18 7.31
N CYS A 76 -7.11 -3.88 7.06
CA CYS A 76 -6.10 -2.84 7.28
C CYS A 76 -6.21 -2.25 8.69
N ASP A 77 -5.13 -2.27 9.47
CA ASP A 77 -5.05 -1.52 10.74
C ASP A 77 -4.68 -0.06 10.50
N PHE A 78 -3.86 0.20 9.49
CA PHE A 78 -3.44 1.55 9.09
C PHE A 78 -3.66 1.77 7.60
N LEU A 79 -4.11 2.97 7.24
CA LEU A 79 -4.22 3.43 5.86
C LEU A 79 -3.29 4.62 5.63
N VAL A 80 -2.40 4.50 4.66
CA VAL A 80 -1.56 5.61 4.17
C VAL A 80 -2.10 6.05 2.83
N GLU A 81 -2.69 7.26 2.78
CA GLU A 81 -3.30 7.80 1.57
C GLU A 81 -2.87 9.24 1.29
N LEU A 82 -2.53 9.53 0.04
CA LEU A 82 -2.26 10.87 -0.46
C LEU A 82 -3.57 11.53 -0.90
N GLN A 83 -4.02 12.51 -0.12
CA GLN A 83 -5.20 13.31 -0.43
C GLN A 83 -4.88 14.33 -1.54
N LEU A 84 -5.35 14.05 -2.75
CA LEU A 84 -5.31 14.98 -3.89
C LEU A 84 -6.72 15.49 -4.20
N GLN A 85 -6.83 16.65 -4.85
CA GLN A 85 -8.09 17.08 -5.42
C GLN A 85 -8.49 16.13 -6.56
N ARG A 86 -9.41 15.20 -6.26
CA ARG A 86 -9.95 14.20 -7.19
C ARG A 86 -11.48 14.31 -7.24
N PRO A 87 -12.12 13.83 -8.32
CA PRO A 87 -13.59 13.80 -8.40
C PRO A 87 -14.28 12.92 -7.35
N TYR A 88 -13.53 12.04 -6.69
CA TYR A 88 -14.02 11.11 -5.68
C TYR A 88 -13.27 11.35 -4.37
N PRO A 89 -13.94 11.16 -3.21
CA PRO A 89 -13.30 11.33 -1.91
C PRO A 89 -12.20 10.30 -1.69
N SER A 90 -11.16 10.68 -0.94
CA SER A 90 -10.20 9.77 -0.34
C SER A 90 -10.91 8.77 0.58
N ARG A 91 -10.41 7.54 0.66
CA ARG A 91 -10.95 6.52 1.56
C ARG A 91 -10.80 6.92 3.02
N GLY A 92 -9.66 7.53 3.37
CA GLY A 92 -9.41 8.06 4.71
C GLY A 92 -10.33 9.21 5.12
N SER A 93 -11.19 9.72 4.22
CA SER A 93 -12.22 10.69 4.56
C SER A 93 -13.50 10.05 5.12
N ASP A 94 -13.62 8.73 5.11
CA ASP A 94 -14.72 7.99 5.75
C ASP A 94 -14.48 7.90 7.28
N LEU A 95 -14.78 9.00 7.98
CA LEU A 95 -14.52 9.18 9.42
C LEU A 95 -15.23 8.18 10.36
N PRO A 96 -16.39 7.58 10.02
CA PRO A 96 -16.93 6.45 10.78
C PRO A 96 -16.02 5.22 10.80
N THR A 97 -15.20 5.04 9.77
CA THR A 97 -14.29 3.90 9.61
C THR A 97 -12.86 4.26 10.04
N TRP A 98 -12.42 5.49 9.77
CA TRP A 98 -11.03 5.91 9.94
C TRP A 98 -10.88 7.06 10.93
N GLU A 99 -9.86 6.98 11.79
CA GLU A 99 -9.34 8.12 12.53
C GLU A 99 -8.03 8.63 11.91
N VAL A 100 -7.84 9.95 11.90
CA VAL A 100 -6.60 10.55 11.40
C VAL A 100 -5.54 10.52 12.50
N VAL A 101 -4.60 9.58 12.39
CA VAL A 101 -3.46 9.47 13.33
C VAL A 101 -2.37 10.50 13.04
N ALA A 102 -2.17 10.87 11.78
CA ALA A 102 -1.21 11.88 11.34
C ALA A 102 -1.58 12.42 9.94
N ALA A 103 -1.33 13.70 9.72
CA ALA A 103 -1.46 14.34 8.40
C ALA A 103 -0.28 15.31 8.20
N LEU A 104 0.42 15.17 7.09
CA LEU A 104 1.60 15.97 6.76
C LEU A 104 1.44 16.58 5.35
N PRO A 105 1.96 17.79 5.11
CA PRO A 105 2.01 18.36 3.77
C PRO A 105 2.76 17.44 2.80
N TYR A 106 2.26 17.31 1.57
CA TYR A 106 2.92 16.57 0.51
C TYR A 106 3.78 17.50 -0.35
N LEU A 107 5.10 17.45 -0.14
CA LEU A 107 6.11 18.36 -0.72
C LEU A 107 5.88 19.84 -0.35
N ASP A 108 6.91 20.68 -0.55
CA ASP A 108 6.79 22.13 -0.33
C ASP A 108 5.72 22.70 -1.26
N SER A 109 4.55 23.01 -0.69
CA SER A 109 3.45 23.73 -1.33
C SER A 109 3.71 25.23 -1.38
#